data_AF-A0A975GHF3-F1
#
_entry.id   AF-A0A975GHF3-F1
#
_cell.length_a   1.000
_cell.length_b   1.000
_cell.length_c   1.000
_cell.angle_alpha   90.00
_cell.angle_beta   90.00
_cell.angle_gamma   90.00
#
_symmetry.space_group_name_H-M   'P 1'
#
loop_
_entity.id
_entity.type
_entity.pdbx_description
1 polymer ?
#
loop_
_entity_poly.entity_id
_entity_poly.type
_entity_poly.pdbx_seq_one_letter_code
_entity_poly.pdbx_strand_id
1 'polypeptide(L)' 'MSSTIGGEDINHDLTTDEKDKLERDLRAEARKLMLKGKKKKRKSLLNQANEISRRKSKRADHH' A
#
# COMPACT_ATOMS: atom_id res chain seq x y z
N MET A 1 11.43 -5.26 28.43
CA MET A 1 11.06 -4.38 27.31
C MET A 1 10.43 -5.26 26.24
N SER A 2 9.13 -5.11 25.98
CA SER A 2 8.39 -5.92 25.01
C SER A 2 8.79 -5.52 23.60
N SER A 3 9.68 -6.29 22.99
CA SER A 3 10.03 -6.15 21.58
C SER A 3 8.88 -6.66 20.72
N THR A 4 7.85 -5.85 20.53
CA THR A 4 6.86 -6.07 19.45
C THR A 4 7.50 -5.65 18.13
N ILE A 5 8.59 -6.34 17.74
CA ILE A 5 9.24 -6.22 16.44
C ILE A 5 8.36 -6.97 15.46
N GLY A 6 7.35 -6.29 14.96
CA GLY A 6 6.33 -6.91 14.12
C GLY A 6 5.10 -6.06 14.17
N GLY A 7 5.21 -4.81 13.68
CA GLY A 7 4.02 -4.07 13.34
C GLY A 7 3.20 -4.95 12.40
N GLU A 8 1.94 -5.19 12.74
CA GLU A 8 0.97 -5.99 12.00
C GLU A 8 0.81 -5.42 10.58
N ASP A 9 1.77 -5.70 9.72
CA ASP A 9 1.64 -5.43 8.31
C ASP A 9 0.73 -6.54 7.79
N ILE A 10 -0.56 -6.21 7.68
CA ILE A 10 -1.60 -7.07 7.11
C ILE A 10 -1.21 -7.51 5.69
N ASN A 11 -0.29 -6.78 5.05
CA ASN A 11 0.25 -7.10 3.73
C ASN A 11 1.63 -7.79 3.80
N HIS A 12 2.16 -8.14 4.97
CA HIS A 12 3.47 -8.79 5.09
C HIS A 12 3.50 -10.11 4.32
N ASP A 13 2.44 -10.89 4.54
CA ASP A 13 2.24 -12.23 3.99
C ASP A 13 1.83 -12.22 2.51
N LEU A 14 1.44 -11.07 1.96
CA LEU A 14 1.11 -10.96 0.55
C LEU A 14 2.36 -11.14 -0.30
N THR A 15 2.23 -11.96 -1.34
CA THR A 15 3.21 -12.12 -2.40
C THR A 15 3.41 -10.82 -3.18
N THR A 16 4.48 -10.71 -3.97
CA THR A 16 4.75 -9.52 -4.79
C THR A 16 3.59 -9.24 -5.76
N ASP A 17 3.06 -10.27 -6.39
CA ASP A 17 1.94 -10.19 -7.34
C ASP A 17 0.64 -9.71 -6.65
N GLU A 18 0.38 -10.18 -5.43
CA GLU A 18 -0.76 -9.73 -4.63
C GLU A 18 -0.60 -8.27 -4.20
N LYS A 19 0.62 -7.86 -3.84
CA LYS A 19 0.94 -6.46 -3.55
C LYS A 19 0.80 -5.58 -4.79
N ASP A 20 1.16 -6.06 -5.98
CA ASP A 20 0.93 -5.37 -7.26
C ASP A 20 -0.55 -5.22 -7.57
N LYS A 21 -1.32 -6.29 -7.39
CA LYS A 21 -2.77 -6.27 -7.55
C LYS A 21 -3.43 -5.27 -6.58
N LEU A 22 -3.06 -5.31 -5.31
CA LEU A 22 -3.59 -4.41 -4.28
C LEU A 22 -3.23 -2.94 -4.56
N GLU A 23 -1.99 -2.65 -4.96
CA GLU A 23 -1.58 -1.30 -5.35
C GLU A 23 -2.39 -0.79 -6.55
N ARG A 24 -2.59 -1.64 -7.56
CA ARG A 24 -3.38 -1.32 -8.75
C ARG A 24 -4.83 -1.02 -8.39
N ASP A 25 -5.43 -1.82 -7.52
CA ASP A 25 -6.82 -1.68 -7.09
C ASP A 25 -7.01 -0.38 -6.27
N LEU A 26 -6.09 -0.07 -5.34
CA LEU A 26 -6.09 1.18 -4.58
C LEU A 26 -5.97 2.41 -5.50
N ARG A 27 -5.12 2.36 -6.52
CA ARG A 27 -5.03 3.45 -7.52
C ARG A 27 -6.29 3.56 -8.38
N ALA A 28 -6.91 2.45 -8.75
CA ALA A 28 -8.17 2.45 -9.49
C ALA A 28 -9.31 3.07 -8.67
N GLU A 29 -9.42 2.73 -7.39
CA GLU A 29 -10.39 3.35 -6.47
C GLU A 29 -10.12 4.83 -6.25
N ALA A 30 -8.85 5.24 -6.11
CA ALA A 30 -8.47 6.65 -5.99
C ALA A 30 -8.93 7.45 -7.22
N ARG A 31 -8.80 6.88 -8.44
CA ARG A 31 -9.32 7.48 -9.68
C ARG A 31 -10.85 7.61 -9.66
N LYS A 32 -11.57 6.59 -9.19
CA LYS A 32 -13.05 6.66 -9.03
C LYS A 32 -13.46 7.75 -8.04
N LEU A 33 -12.70 7.95 -6.96
CA LEU A 33 -12.97 9.00 -5.97
C LEU A 33 -12.62 10.41 -6.46
N MET A 34 -11.73 10.53 -7.45
CA MET A 34 -11.45 11.81 -8.12
C MET A 34 -12.72 12.37 -8.77
N LEU A 35 -13.46 11.53 -9.50
CA LEU A 35 -14.71 11.89 -10.16
C LEU A 35 -15.81 12.29 -9.16
N LYS A 36 -15.76 11.77 -7.94
CA LYS A 36 -16.73 12.06 -6.86
C LYS A 36 -16.32 13.23 -5.96
N GLY A 37 -15.20 13.91 -6.22
CA GLY A 37 -14.70 15.02 -5.39
C GLY A 37 -14.26 14.64 -3.97
N LYS A 38 -14.12 13.34 -3.66
CA LYS A 38 -13.79 12.84 -2.31
C LYS A 38 -12.29 12.90 -2.02
N LYS A 39 -11.73 14.12 -1.93
CA LYS A 39 -10.29 14.40 -1.83
C LYS A 39 -9.58 13.69 -0.66
N LYS A 40 -10.17 13.66 0.55
CA LYS A 40 -9.57 13.02 1.74
C LYS A 40 -9.40 11.51 1.56
N LYS A 41 -10.48 10.82 1.14
CA LYS A 41 -10.47 9.37 0.92
C LYS A 41 -9.56 8.98 -0.25
N ARG A 42 -9.52 9.80 -1.32
CA ARG A 42 -8.54 9.66 -2.41
C ARG A 42 -7.11 9.71 -1.90
N LYS A 43 -6.75 10.71 -1.08
CA LYS A 43 -5.41 10.86 -0.53
C LYS A 43 -5.01 9.66 0.34
N SER A 44 -5.94 9.14 1.15
CA SER A 44 -5.71 7.93 1.95
C SER A 44 -5.34 6.72 1.09
N LEU A 45 -6.10 6.45 0.03
CA LEU A 45 -5.84 5.32 -0.88
C LEU A 45 -4.50 5.47 -1.61
N LEU A 46 -4.18 6.68 -2.05
CA LEU A 46 -2.89 6.96 -2.70
C LEU A 46 -1.72 6.78 -1.72
N ASN A 47 -1.87 7.18 -0.46
CA ASN A 47 -0.85 6.96 0.57
C ASN A 47 -0.65 5.45 0.84
N GLN A 48 -1.74 4.68 0.92
CA GLN A 48 -1.66 3.22 1.07
C GLN A 48 -0.96 2.56 -0.13
N ALA A 49 -1.32 2.94 -1.36
CA ALA A 49 -0.65 2.45 -2.57
C ALA A 49 0.84 2.79 -2.60
N ASN A 50 1.20 4.01 -2.20
CA ASN A 50 2.60 4.44 -2.13
C ASN A 50 3.39 3.70 -1.07
N GLU A 51 2.79 3.38 0.08
CA GLU A 51 3.43 2.59 1.12
C GLU A 51 3.73 1.16 0.65
N ILE A 52 2.79 0.54 -0.07
CA ILE A 52 3.00 -0.78 -0.69
C ILE A 52 4.16 -0.72 -1.70
N SER A 53 4.18 0.30 -2.55
CA SER A 53 5.25 0.51 -3.54
C SER A 53 6.63 0.72 -2.90
N ARG A 54 6.72 1.55 -1.85
CA ARG A 54 7.98 1.77 -1.11
C ARG A 54 8.50 0.49 -0.47
N ARG A 55 7.62 -0.35 0.09
CA ARG A 55 8.02 -1.61 0.73
C ARG A 55 8.52 -2.64 -0.29
N LYS A 56 8.00 -2.65 -1.52
CA LYS A 56 8.58 -3.44 -2.62
C LYS A 56 10.02 -3.03 -2.91
N SER A 57 10.27 -1.72 -3.00
CA SER A 57 11.60 -1.18 -3.27
C SER A 57 12.62 -1.53 -2.17
N LYS A 58 12.23 -1.47 -0.88
CA LYS A 58 13.14 -1.78 0.23
C LYS A 58 13.57 -3.25 0.29
N ARG A 59 12.79 -4.19 -0.26
CA ARG A 59 13.20 -5.60 -0.38
C ARG A 59 14.24 -5.80 -1.49
N ALA A 60 14.23 -4.96 -2.53
CA ALA A 60 15.14 -5.10 -3.67
C ALA A 60 16.59 -4.70 -3.34
N ASP A 61 16.80 -3.81 -2.36
CA ASP A 61 18.15 -3.32 -1.96
C ASP A 61 18.89 -4.21 -0.94
N HIS A 62 18.34 -5.38 -0.57
CA HIS A 62 18.91 -6.27 0.45
C HIS A 62 19.52 -7.57 -0.15
N HIS A 63 20.17 -7.46 -1.31
CA HIS A 63 20.88 -8.56 -1.97
C HIS A 63 22.39 -8.36 -2.00
#